data_AF-A0A811KVH2-F1
#
_entry.id   AF-A0A811KVH2-F1
#
_cell.length_a   1.000
_cell.length_b   1.000
_cell.length_c   1.000
_cell.angle_alpha   90.00
_cell.angle_beta   90.00
_cell.angle_gamma   90.00
#
_symmetry.space_group_name_H-M   'P 1'
#
loop_
_entity.id
_entity.type
_entity.pdbx_description
1 polymer ?
#
loop_
_entity_poly.entity_id
_entity_poly.type
_entity_poly.pdbx_seq_one_letter_code
_entity_poly.pdbx_strand_id
1 'polypeptide(L)'
;MSHLIAGFSLFYGIWTFYSLNQKGHRIRRNCTTLTEAFIVKEILNVIKVLKPLIIAYFLLLVFAGTVYTIMFGSFLMGVMDEKDVFYTALLTSDYVLVDTYNIYSTCSMVWHFKQLRRIFFKDITSIVQSNKVYSTAKEDNENLDKFNVVEQGDVYFNQLTDFWNSELLRKTFTIAKKVDVQSNL
;
A
#
# COMPACT_ATOMS: atom_id res chain seq x y z
N MET A 1 17.48 14.58 10.51
CA MET A 1 16.21 14.20 11.17
C MET A 1 15.30 13.42 10.23
N SER A 2 14.98 13.92 9.03
CA SER A 2 14.17 13.23 8.01
C SER A 2 14.63 11.81 7.68
N HIS A 3 15.93 11.57 7.50
CA HIS A 3 16.46 10.24 7.17
C HIS A 3 16.30 9.22 8.31
N LEU A 4 16.37 9.66 9.58
CA LEU A 4 16.12 8.77 10.72
C LEU A 4 14.63 8.40 10.81
N ILE A 5 13.74 9.38 10.61
CA ILE A 5 12.29 9.16 10.57
C ILE A 5 11.93 8.18 9.45
N ALA A 6 12.54 8.32 8.27
CA ALA A 6 12.36 7.41 7.14
C ALA A 6 12.87 5.99 7.44
N GLY A 7 14.02 5.85 8.13
CA GLY A 7 14.52 4.54 8.56
C GLY A 7 13.58 3.85 9.57
N PHE A 8 13.10 4.61 10.56
CA PHE A 8 12.15 4.09 11.56
C PHE A 8 10.81 3.71 10.93
N SER A 9 10.29 4.50 9.99
CA SER A 9 9.03 4.19 9.32
C SER A 9 9.14 2.93 8.47
N LEU A 10 10.28 2.73 7.80
CA LEU A 10 10.59 1.50 7.06
C LEU A 10 10.61 0.29 7.99
N PHE A 11 11.38 0.37 9.07
CA PHE A 11 11.49 -0.73 10.03
C PHE A 11 10.14 -1.09 10.66
N TYR A 12 9.36 -0.07 11.04
CA TYR A 12 8.01 -0.25 11.55
C TYR A 12 7.07 -0.90 10.51
N GLY A 13 7.14 -0.47 9.24
CA GLY A 13 6.34 -1.04 8.15
C GLY A 13 6.64 -2.52 7.93
N ILE A 14 7.93 -2.89 7.92
CA ILE A 14 8.38 -4.28 7.78
C ILE A 14 7.91 -5.13 8.96
N TRP A 15 8.14 -4.64 10.18
CA TRP A 15 7.70 -5.33 11.40
C TRP A 15 6.20 -5.57 11.40
N THR A 16 5.43 -4.54 11.04
CA THR A 16 3.96 -4.61 10.96
C THR A 16 3.52 -5.62 9.92
N PHE A 17 4.15 -5.65 8.75
CA PHE A 17 3.86 -6.61 7.69
C PHE A 17 4.10 -8.07 8.14
N TYR A 18 5.25 -8.35 8.76
CA TYR A 18 5.54 -9.70 9.27
C TYR A 18 4.59 -10.11 10.40
N SER A 19 4.29 -9.19 11.32
CA SER A 19 3.34 -9.41 12.41
C SER A 19 1.94 -9.73 11.88
N LEU A 20 1.46 -8.97 10.89
CA LEU A 20 0.18 -9.22 10.21
C LEU A 20 0.14 -10.56 9.49
N ASN A 21 1.22 -10.92 8.79
CA ASN A 21 1.31 -12.20 8.08
C ASN A 21 1.24 -13.39 9.06
N GLN A 22 1.99 -13.34 10.16
CA GLN A 22 1.96 -14.38 11.19
C GLN A 22 0.60 -14.47 11.88
N LYS A 23 0.01 -13.33 12.26
CA LYS A 23 -1.31 -13.26 12.89
C LYS A 23 -2.41 -13.77 11.96
N GLY A 24 -2.40 -13.39 10.68
CA GLY A 24 -3.36 -13.85 9.68
C GLY A 24 -3.33 -15.37 9.49
N HIS A 25 -2.13 -15.97 9.46
CA HIS A 25 -2.00 -17.43 9.40
C HIS A 25 -2.46 -18.15 10.68
N ARG A 26 -2.23 -17.55 11.85
CA ARG A 26 -2.70 -18.10 13.14
C ARG A 26 -4.22 -18.03 13.25
N ILE A 27 -4.83 -16.90 12.91
CA ILE A 27 -6.29 -16.71 12.98
C ILE A 27 -7.01 -17.60 11.97
N ARG A 28 -6.45 -17.81 10.77
CA ARG A 28 -7.00 -18.75 9.77
C ARG A 28 -7.22 -20.16 10.30
N ARG A 29 -6.42 -20.63 11.27
CA ARG A 29 -6.59 -21.95 11.89
C ARG A 29 -7.71 -22.01 12.94
N ASN A 30 -8.11 -20.85 13.48
CA ASN A 30 -9.06 -20.74 14.59
C ASN A 30 -10.34 -19.98 14.21
N CYS A 31 -10.61 -19.73 12.91
CA CYS A 31 -11.81 -19.03 12.49
C CYS A 31 -13.06 -19.84 12.85
N THR A 32 -13.92 -19.25 13.67
CA THR A 32 -15.18 -19.86 14.14
C THR A 32 -16.38 -19.46 13.30
N THR A 33 -16.34 -18.32 12.61
CA THR A 33 -17.46 -17.82 11.81
C THR A 33 -17.12 -17.67 10.33
N LEU A 34 -18.15 -17.79 9.47
CA LEU A 34 -18.03 -17.72 8.01
C LEU A 34 -17.55 -16.33 7.53
N THR A 35 -17.97 -15.27 8.24
CA THR A 35 -17.58 -13.89 7.98
C THR A 35 -16.11 -13.64 8.32
N GLU A 36 -15.62 -14.12 9.47
CA GLU A 36 -14.21 -14.03 9.84
C GLU A 36 -13.30 -14.79 8.85
N ALA A 37 -13.73 -15.96 8.40
CA ALA A 37 -12.98 -16.74 7.42
C ALA A 37 -12.83 -16.01 6.08
N PHE A 38 -13.86 -15.27 5.64
CA PHE A 38 -13.80 -14.45 4.43
C PHE A 38 -12.84 -13.27 4.60
N ILE A 39 -12.94 -12.53 5.71
CA ILE A 39 -12.07 -11.40 6.03
C ILE A 39 -10.60 -11.82 6.12
N VAL A 40 -10.31 -12.91 6.83
CA VAL A 40 -8.93 -13.41 6.98
C VAL A 40 -8.36 -13.87 5.63
N LYS A 41 -9.20 -14.47 4.77
CA LYS A 41 -8.79 -14.86 3.42
C LYS A 41 -8.46 -13.65 2.55
N GLU A 42 -9.24 -12.57 2.66
CA GLU A 42 -8.98 -11.32 1.94
C GLU A 42 -7.69 -10.65 2.42
N ILE A 43 -7.47 -10.54 3.74
CA ILE A 43 -6.23 -10.01 4.33
C ILE A 43 -5.02 -10.83 3.85
N LEU A 44 -5.09 -12.16 3.88
CA LEU A 44 -3.99 -13.01 3.40
C LEU A 44 -3.76 -12.87 1.89
N ASN A 45 -4.81 -12.63 1.10
CA ASN A 45 -4.68 -12.38 -0.33
C ASN A 45 -3.96 -11.05 -0.59
N VAL A 46 -4.30 -10.01 0.16
CA VAL A 46 -3.61 -8.71 0.13
C VAL A 46 -2.14 -8.86 0.51
N ILE A 47 -1.84 -9.54 1.61
CA ILE A 47 -0.46 -9.79 2.07
C ILE A 47 0.34 -10.54 1.01
N LYS A 48 -0.27 -11.51 0.31
CA LYS A 48 0.38 -12.27 -0.77
C LYS A 48 0.79 -11.37 -1.94
N VAL A 49 -0.03 -10.37 -2.28
CA VAL A 49 0.25 -9.38 -3.33
C VAL A 49 1.29 -8.35 -2.87
N LEU A 50 1.24 -7.94 -1.60
CA LEU A 50 2.17 -6.95 -1.05
C LEU A 50 3.59 -7.50 -0.86
N LYS A 51 3.74 -8.80 -0.59
CA LYS A 51 5.04 -9.45 -0.37
C LYS A 51 6.06 -9.21 -1.49
N PRO A 52 5.77 -9.47 -2.78
CA PRO A 52 6.72 -9.19 -3.86
C PRO A 52 7.01 -7.70 -4.02
N LEU A 53 6.05 -6.81 -3.74
CA LEU A 53 6.28 -5.36 -3.78
C LEU A 53 7.30 -4.91 -2.73
N ILE A 54 7.17 -5.42 -1.50
CA ILE A 54 8.14 -5.14 -0.42
C ILE A 54 9.53 -5.67 -0.80
N ILE A 55 9.63 -6.88 -1.36
CA ILE A 55 10.92 -7.45 -1.79
C ILE A 55 11.55 -6.59 -2.89
N ALA A 56 10.77 -6.18 -3.89
CA ALA A 56 11.25 -5.31 -4.97
C ALA A 56 11.75 -3.96 -4.43
N TYR A 57 11.03 -3.37 -3.46
CA TYR A 57 11.45 -2.14 -2.78
C TYR A 57 12.77 -2.30 -2.04
N PHE A 58 12.96 -3.42 -1.34
CA PHE A 58 14.22 -3.71 -0.66
C PHE A 58 15.40 -3.83 -1.62
N LEU A 59 15.21 -4.53 -2.75
CA LEU A 59 16.25 -4.63 -3.77
C LEU A 59 16.64 -3.25 -4.31
N LEU A 60 15.65 -2.38 -4.51
CA LEU A 60 15.87 -1.01 -4.94
C LEU A 60 16.63 -0.20 -3.89
N LEU A 61 16.28 -0.31 -2.60
CA LEU A 61 17.01 0.35 -1.52
C LEU A 61 18.47 -0.10 -1.44
N VAL A 62 18.73 -1.40 -1.59
CA VAL A 62 20.10 -1.93 -1.60
C VAL A 62 20.87 -1.39 -2.80
N PHE A 63 20.25 -1.41 -3.99
CA PHE A 63 20.86 -0.85 -5.20
C PHE A 63 21.18 0.64 -5.03
N ALA A 64 20.21 1.45 -4.62
CA ALA A 64 20.39 2.87 -4.35
C ALA A 64 21.52 3.09 -3.33
N GLY A 65 21.50 2.34 -2.21
CA GLY A 65 22.55 2.39 -1.19
C GLY A 65 23.95 2.09 -1.74
N THR A 66 24.08 1.11 -2.63
CA THR A 66 25.37 0.82 -3.30
C THR A 66 25.82 1.96 -4.20
N VAL A 67 24.90 2.56 -4.98
CA VAL A 67 25.18 3.70 -5.85
C VAL A 67 25.65 4.89 -5.01
N TYR A 68 24.94 5.25 -3.94
CA TYR A 68 25.35 6.33 -3.03
C TYR A 68 26.70 6.06 -2.37
N THR A 69 26.98 4.83 -1.97
CA THR A 69 28.26 4.47 -1.34
C THR A 69 29.42 4.64 -2.32
N ILE A 70 29.24 4.21 -3.59
CA ILE A 70 30.24 4.40 -4.65
C ILE A 70 30.43 5.88 -4.96
N MET A 71 29.34 6.64 -5.11
CA MET A 71 29.40 8.08 -5.38
C MET A 71 30.13 8.83 -4.27
N PHE A 72 29.78 8.56 -3.01
CA PHE A 72 30.40 9.21 -1.86
C PHE A 72 31.89 8.83 -1.72
N GLY A 73 32.24 7.56 -1.91
CA GLY A 73 33.63 7.10 -1.90
C GLY A 73 34.48 7.76 -2.99
N SER A 74 33.96 7.83 -4.22
CA SER A 74 34.64 8.47 -5.35
C SER A 74 34.77 9.98 -5.19
N PHE A 75 33.77 10.63 -4.57
CA PHE A 75 33.82 12.05 -4.23
C PHE A 75 34.91 12.34 -3.19
N LEU A 76 34.99 11.54 -2.12
CA LEU A 76 36.02 11.70 -1.08
C LEU A 76 37.45 11.49 -1.62
N MET A 77 37.63 10.60 -2.59
CA MET A 77 38.93 10.40 -3.24
C MET A 77 39.25 11.46 -4.30
N GLY A 78 38.35 12.41 -4.57
CA GLY A 78 38.51 13.45 -5.58
C GLY A 78 38.49 12.93 -7.02
N VAL A 79 37.98 11.72 -7.23
CA VAL A 79 37.90 11.06 -8.55
C VAL A 79 36.68 11.52 -9.33
N MET A 80 35.64 12.01 -8.63
CA MET A 80 34.36 12.40 -9.22
C MET A 80 33.92 13.75 -8.66
N ASP A 81 33.54 14.68 -9.55
CA ASP A 81 32.97 15.99 -9.22
C ASP A 81 31.45 15.98 -9.53
N GLU A 82 30.67 16.85 -8.88
CA GLU A 82 29.22 16.94 -9.07
C GLU A 82 28.83 17.32 -10.50
N LYS A 83 29.75 17.94 -11.24
CA LYS A 83 29.58 18.34 -12.64
C LYS A 83 29.87 17.22 -13.62
N ASP A 84 30.36 16.07 -13.15
CA ASP A 84 30.66 14.95 -14.03
C ASP A 84 29.40 14.33 -14.60
N VAL A 85 29.46 13.99 -15.89
CA VAL A 85 28.38 13.30 -16.61
C VAL A 85 28.07 11.96 -15.94
N PHE A 86 29.09 11.28 -15.39
CA PHE A 86 28.94 10.03 -14.66
C PHE A 86 28.17 10.20 -13.34
N TYR A 87 28.40 11.29 -12.61
CA TYR A 87 27.64 11.64 -11.41
C TYR A 87 26.16 11.85 -11.75
N THR A 88 25.90 12.67 -12.77
CA THR A 88 24.54 12.99 -13.21
C THR A 88 23.81 11.76 -13.76
N ALA A 89 24.50 10.88 -14.49
CA ALA A 89 23.92 9.64 -15.02
C ALA A 89 23.53 8.67 -13.91
N LEU A 90 24.37 8.49 -12.88
CA LEU A 90 24.07 7.63 -11.74
C LEU A 90 22.87 8.15 -10.94
N LEU A 91 22.83 9.45 -10.66
CA LEU A 91 21.72 10.10 -9.97
C LEU A 91 20.40 9.95 -10.77
N THR A 92 20.46 10.19 -12.09
CA THR A 92 19.30 10.02 -12.99
C THR A 92 18.82 8.57 -13.00
N SER A 93 19.74 7.60 -13.00
CA SER A 93 19.39 6.18 -12.96
C SER A 93 18.65 5.78 -11.69
N ASP A 94 19.03 6.35 -10.54
CA ASP A 94 18.35 6.14 -9.26
C ASP A 94 16.91 6.66 -9.31
N TYR A 95 16.70 7.89 -9.81
CA TYR A 95 15.35 8.46 -9.98
C TYR A 95 14.48 7.62 -10.93
N VAL A 96 15.01 7.20 -12.08
CA VAL A 96 14.27 6.37 -13.04
C VAL A 96 13.85 5.04 -12.42
N LEU A 97 14.70 4.43 -11.59
CA LEU A 97 14.37 3.19 -10.89
C LEU A 97 13.26 3.40 -9.86
N VAL A 98 13.31 4.48 -9.08
CA VAL A 98 12.25 4.83 -8.11
C VAL A 98 10.92 5.03 -8.82
N ASP A 99 10.89 5.78 -9.92
CA ASP A 99 9.69 6.02 -10.70
C ASP A 99 9.14 4.73 -11.33
N THR A 100 10.04 3.89 -11.86
CA THR A 100 9.66 2.58 -12.40
C THR A 100 9.05 1.68 -11.33
N TYR A 101 9.62 1.67 -10.11
CA TYR A 101 9.06 0.95 -8.98
C TYR A 101 7.68 1.48 -8.59
N ASN A 102 7.50 2.80 -8.55
CA ASN A 102 6.22 3.42 -8.23
C ASN A 102 5.15 3.00 -9.24
N ILE A 103 5.44 3.11 -10.54
CA ILE A 103 4.53 2.66 -11.61
C ILE A 103 4.22 1.17 -11.47
N TYR A 104 5.24 0.34 -11.27
CA TYR A 104 5.07 -1.11 -11.07
C TYR A 104 4.17 -1.41 -9.87
N SER A 105 4.37 -0.72 -8.75
CA SER A 105 3.60 -0.91 -7.52
C SER A 105 2.14 -0.50 -7.71
N THR A 106 1.87 0.64 -8.33
CA THR A 106 0.52 1.12 -8.64
C THR A 106 -0.19 0.17 -9.60
N CYS A 107 0.46 -0.23 -10.70
CA CYS A 107 -0.09 -1.19 -11.64
C CYS A 107 -0.41 -2.54 -10.97
N SER A 108 0.49 -3.03 -10.12
CA SER A 108 0.28 -4.28 -9.39
C SER A 108 -0.90 -4.18 -8.42
N MET A 109 -1.06 -3.07 -7.71
CA MET A 109 -2.22 -2.82 -6.83
C MET A 109 -3.52 -2.74 -7.63
N VAL A 110 -3.56 -1.93 -8.70
CA VAL A 110 -4.75 -1.82 -9.56
C VAL A 110 -5.15 -3.17 -10.15
N TRP A 111 -4.18 -4.01 -10.53
CA TRP A 111 -4.47 -5.32 -11.11
C TRP A 111 -5.09 -6.31 -10.12
N HIS A 112 -4.56 -6.37 -8.90
CA HIS A 112 -4.94 -7.40 -7.92
C HIS A 112 -6.13 -7.01 -7.04
N PHE A 113 -6.37 -5.71 -6.83
CA PHE A 113 -7.47 -5.24 -6.02
C PHE A 113 -8.68 -4.90 -6.89
N LYS A 114 -9.71 -5.77 -6.86
CA LYS A 114 -10.91 -5.61 -7.70
C LYS A 114 -11.64 -4.27 -7.51
N GLN A 115 -11.66 -3.74 -6.30
CA GLN A 115 -12.30 -2.45 -5.98
C GLN A 115 -11.54 -1.29 -6.67
N LEU A 116 -10.22 -1.22 -6.49
CA LEU A 116 -9.33 -0.26 -7.17
C LEU A 116 -9.45 -0.36 -8.69
N ARG A 117 -9.45 -1.59 -9.24
CA ARG A 117 -9.63 -1.83 -10.67
C ARG A 117 -10.93 -1.24 -11.21
N ARG A 118 -12.04 -1.41 -10.48
CA ARG A 118 -13.36 -0.90 -10.89
C ARG A 118 -13.39 0.63 -10.90
N ILE A 119 -12.80 1.28 -9.89
CA ILE A 119 -12.69 2.74 -9.82
C ILE A 119 -11.79 3.25 -10.96
N PHE A 120 -10.62 2.65 -11.14
CA PHE A 120 -9.68 3.03 -12.19
C PHE A 120 -10.29 2.91 -13.60
N PHE A 121 -11.01 1.83 -13.90
CA PHE A 121 -11.73 1.71 -15.16
C PHE A 121 -12.85 2.75 -15.29
N LYS A 122 -13.58 3.04 -14.21
CA LYS A 122 -14.63 4.08 -14.20
C LYS A 122 -14.03 5.45 -14.54
N ASP A 123 -12.92 5.82 -13.92
CA ASP A 123 -12.25 7.10 -14.15
C ASP A 123 -11.71 7.20 -15.58
N ILE A 124 -11.09 6.13 -16.11
CA ILE A 124 -10.66 6.09 -17.51
C ILE A 124 -11.85 6.21 -18.45
N THR A 125 -12.93 5.46 -18.22
CA THR A 125 -14.13 5.56 -19.06
C THR A 125 -14.76 6.94 -18.99
N SER A 126 -14.73 7.61 -17.82
CA SER A 126 -15.24 8.97 -17.65
C SER A 126 -14.40 9.99 -18.42
N ILE A 127 -13.07 9.85 -18.45
CA ILE A 127 -12.17 10.72 -19.24
C ILE A 127 -12.39 10.49 -20.75
N VAL A 128 -12.51 9.23 -21.16
CA VAL A 128 -12.78 8.87 -22.56
C VAL A 128 -14.18 9.30 -23.02
N GLN A 129 -15.18 9.27 -22.13
CA GLN A 129 -16.54 9.74 -22.40
C GLN A 129 -16.69 11.26 -22.30
N SER A 130 -15.91 11.93 -21.44
CA SER A 130 -15.89 13.39 -21.32
C SER A 130 -15.41 14.06 -22.60
N ASN A 131 -14.60 13.37 -23.41
CA ASN A 131 -14.22 13.84 -24.74
C ASN A 131 -15.25 13.54 -25.84
N LYS A 132 -16.43 12.98 -25.50
CA LYS A 132 -17.43 12.51 -26.47
C LYS A 132 -18.80 13.18 -26.40
N VAL A 133 -19.01 14.22 -25.59
CA VAL A 133 -20.32 14.90 -25.51
C VAL A 133 -20.19 16.42 -25.47
N TYR A 134 -19.96 17.02 -26.64
CA TYR A 134 -20.89 18.04 -27.12
C TYR A 134 -21.78 17.36 -28.15
N SER A 135 -23.09 17.62 -28.10
CA SER A 135 -24.16 17.05 -28.93
C SER A 135 -24.65 15.64 -28.55
N THR A 136 -25.57 15.56 -27.58
CA THR A 136 -27.01 15.38 -27.87
C THR A 136 -27.78 15.32 -26.56
N ALA A 137 -28.85 16.12 -26.50
CA ALA A 137 -29.82 16.12 -25.43
C ALA A 137 -30.48 14.73 -25.30
N LYS A 138 -30.57 14.23 -24.07
CA LYS A 138 -31.68 13.41 -23.60
C LYS A 138 -31.75 13.48 -22.07
N GLU A 139 -32.71 14.29 -21.61
CA GLU A 139 -33.30 14.22 -20.29
C GLU A 139 -33.93 12.83 -20.03
N ASP A 140 -34.08 12.56 -18.74
CA ASP A 140 -34.95 11.58 -18.08
C ASP A 140 -34.45 10.14 -17.85
N ASN A 141 -34.16 9.86 -16.56
CA ASN A 141 -34.08 8.57 -15.83
C ASN A 141 -32.74 8.05 -15.27
N GLU A 142 -31.70 8.87 -15.08
CA GLU A 142 -30.41 8.36 -14.56
C GLU A 142 -30.07 8.66 -13.08
N ASN A 143 -31.02 9.22 -12.30
CA ASN A 143 -30.74 9.67 -10.92
C ASN A 143 -31.08 8.67 -9.81
N LEU A 144 -31.77 7.56 -10.10
CA LEU A 144 -32.17 6.59 -9.06
C LEU A 144 -31.06 5.58 -8.72
N ASP A 145 -30.21 5.20 -9.67
CA ASP A 145 -29.13 4.23 -9.44
C ASP A 145 -27.81 4.88 -8.96
N LYS A 146 -27.63 6.18 -9.18
CA LYS A 146 -26.45 6.95 -8.69
C LYS A 146 -26.48 7.15 -7.17
N PHE A 147 -27.65 7.21 -6.54
CA PHE A 147 -27.77 7.42 -5.09
C PHE A 147 -27.41 6.16 -4.26
N ASN A 148 -27.79 4.96 -4.72
CA ASN A 148 -27.56 3.71 -3.98
C ASN A 148 -26.07 3.27 -3.93
N VAL A 149 -25.27 3.61 -4.94
CA VAL A 149 -23.88 3.12 -5.05
C VAL A 149 -22.90 3.99 -4.27
N VAL A 150 -23.17 5.30 -4.15
CA VAL A 150 -22.37 6.21 -3.31
C VAL A 150 -22.63 5.95 -1.83
N GLU A 151 -23.90 5.74 -1.44
CA GLU A 151 -24.23 5.32 -0.07
C GLU A 151 -23.58 3.99 0.31
N GLN A 152 -23.50 2.99 -0.58
CA GLN A 152 -22.83 1.73 -0.27
C GLN A 152 -21.32 1.89 -0.04
N GLY A 153 -20.66 2.79 -0.79
CA GLY A 153 -19.25 3.10 -0.58
C GLY A 153 -19.01 3.80 0.75
N ASP A 154 -19.82 4.80 1.06
CA ASP A 154 -19.72 5.57 2.31
C ASP A 154 -20.09 4.72 3.53
N VAL A 155 -21.08 3.84 3.42
CA VAL A 155 -21.42 2.87 4.48
C VAL A 155 -20.28 1.89 4.71
N TYR A 156 -19.60 1.41 3.66
CA TYR A 156 -18.44 0.52 3.82
C TYR A 156 -17.26 1.23 4.49
N PHE A 157 -16.95 2.46 4.09
CA PHE A 157 -15.88 3.26 4.70
C PHE A 157 -16.21 3.72 6.12
N ASN A 158 -17.46 4.07 6.40
CA ASN A 158 -17.91 4.40 7.75
C ASN A 158 -17.89 3.16 8.65
N GLN A 159 -18.29 1.98 8.16
CA GLN A 159 -18.17 0.72 8.91
C GLN A 159 -16.72 0.37 9.21
N LEU A 160 -15.80 0.55 8.26
CA LEU A 160 -14.36 0.36 8.47
C LEU A 160 -13.80 1.34 9.49
N THR A 161 -14.23 2.61 9.43
CA THR A 161 -13.76 3.68 10.32
C THR A 161 -14.32 3.50 11.73
N ASP A 162 -15.60 3.16 11.86
CA ASP A 162 -16.26 2.86 13.13
C ASP A 162 -15.69 1.58 13.74
N PHE A 163 -15.38 0.56 12.95
CA PHE A 163 -14.72 -0.65 13.44
C PHE A 163 -13.32 -0.33 13.99
N TRP A 164 -12.57 0.53 13.29
CA TRP A 164 -11.24 0.99 13.70
C TRP A 164 -11.28 1.85 14.98
N ASN A 165 -12.32 2.68 15.14
CA ASN A 165 -12.52 3.56 16.28
C ASN A 165 -13.26 2.91 17.44
N SER A 166 -13.92 1.77 17.22
CA SER A 166 -14.70 1.08 18.25
C SER A 166 -13.79 0.54 19.36
N GLU A 167 -14.25 0.73 20.59
CA GLU A 167 -13.61 0.29 21.84
C GLU A 167 -13.26 -1.21 21.90
N LEU A 168 -13.75 -2.03 20.96
CA LEU A 168 -13.48 -3.46 20.84
C LEU A 168 -12.02 -3.76 20.49
N LEU A 169 -11.36 -2.94 19.65
CA LEU A 169 -9.91 -3.03 19.43
C LEU A 169 -9.14 -2.64 20.69
N ARG A 170 -9.60 -1.63 21.43
CA ARG A 170 -9.00 -1.22 22.71
C ARG A 170 -9.12 -2.30 23.79
N LYS A 171 -10.28 -2.97 23.89
CA LYS A 171 -10.52 -4.06 24.85
C LYS A 171 -9.77 -5.33 24.48
N THR A 172 -9.69 -5.69 23.20
CA THR A 172 -8.87 -6.84 22.76
C THR A 172 -7.37 -6.61 22.97
N PHE A 173 -6.87 -5.38 22.82
CA PHE A 173 -5.51 -5.02 23.21
C PHE A 173 -5.29 -5.09 24.75
N THR A 174 -6.29 -4.74 25.55
CA THR A 174 -6.19 -4.80 27.02
C THR A 174 -6.26 -6.24 27.55
N ILE A 175 -7.06 -7.11 26.92
CA ILE A 175 -7.15 -8.54 27.26
C ILE A 175 -5.88 -9.28 26.81
N ALA A 176 -5.36 -9.01 25.61
CA ALA A 176 -4.09 -9.59 25.14
C ALA A 176 -2.91 -9.21 26.05
N LYS A 177 -2.86 -7.97 26.53
CA LYS A 177 -1.86 -7.50 27.50
C LYS A 177 -2.01 -8.17 28.89
N LYS A 178 -3.23 -8.56 29.30
CA LYS A 178 -3.46 -9.28 30.55
C LYS A 178 -3.05 -10.76 30.47
N VAL A 179 -3.24 -11.39 29.30
CA VAL A 179 -2.85 -12.79 29.06
C VAL A 179 -1.32 -12.96 29.00
N ASP A 180 -0.59 -12.01 28.38
CA ASP A 180 0.89 -12.05 28.34
C ASP A 180 1.57 -11.80 29.71
N VAL A 181 0.85 -11.21 30.68
CA VAL A 181 1.37 -11.00 32.04
C VAL A 181 1.13 -12.22 32.93
N GLN A 182 0.08 -13.01 32.67
CA GLN A 182 -0.19 -14.25 33.41
C GLN A 182 0.59 -15.47 32.90
N SER A 183 1.15 -15.42 31.68
CA SER A 183 2.00 -16.49 31.13
C SER A 183 3.49 -16.34 31.46
N ASN A 184 3.87 -15.26 32.14
CA ASN A 184 5.24 -14.94 32.56
C ASN A 184 5.42 -14.91 34.09
N LEU A 185 4.47 -15.49 34.83
CA LEU A 185 4.50 -15.81 36.26
C LEU A 185 4.29 -17.32 36.42
#